data_AF-E4QE19-F1
#
_entry.id   AF-E4QE19-F1
#
_cell.length_a   1.000
_cell.length_b   1.000
_cell.length_c   1.000
_cell.angle_alpha   90.00
_cell.angle_beta   90.00
_cell.angle_gamma   90.00
#
_symmetry.space_group_name_H-M   'P 1'
#
loop_
_entity.id
_entity.type
_entity.pdbx_description
1 polymer ?
#
loop_
_entity_poly.entity_id
_entity_poly.type
_entity_poly.pdbx_seq_one_letter_code
_entity_poly.pdbx_strand_id
1 'polypeptide(L)'
;MRIAIFVLGLLGSLLGLLVNLAYVSDYSLSWIGIIAYVCSIIATSLALQKPKDAYWFMIVFGIVGLLFSPFGEVSIVASALVIIGGIIGKIITRKERTDELQISLFSVFKSWWDAGRKDYKCEYREERLKEETIDRDKTEE
;
A
#
# COMPACT_ATOMS: atom_id res chain seq x y z
N MET A 1 10.77 -6.13 1.93
CA MET A 1 10.39 -5.78 0.54
C MET A 1 10.43 -4.27 0.25
N ARG A 2 9.88 -3.40 1.11
CA ARG A 2 9.91 -1.93 0.90
C ARG A 2 11.32 -1.34 0.73
N ILE A 3 12.31 -1.86 1.46
CA ILE A 3 13.72 -1.47 1.33
C ILE A 3 14.29 -1.79 -0.06
N ALA A 4 13.92 -2.93 -0.67
CA ALA A 4 14.40 -3.30 -2.00
C ALA A 4 13.84 -2.35 -3.08
N ILE A 5 12.58 -1.93 -2.95
CA ILE A 5 11.96 -0.92 -3.82
C ILE A 5 12.63 0.45 -3.64
N PHE A 6 12.93 0.81 -2.38
CA PHE A 6 13.66 2.03 -2.08
C PHE A 6 15.05 2.03 -2.75
N VAL A 7 15.81 0.94 -2.61
CA VAL A 7 17.13 0.81 -3.23
C VAL A 7 17.05 0.85 -4.77
N LEU A 8 16.10 0.13 -5.38
CA LEU A 8 15.89 0.14 -6.84
C LEU A 8 15.50 1.53 -7.35
N GLY A 9 14.56 2.19 -6.68
CA GLY A 9 14.11 3.54 -7.03
C GLY A 9 15.23 4.57 -6.89
N LEU A 10 16.04 4.46 -5.84
CA LEU A 10 17.15 5.38 -5.59
C LEU A 10 18.28 5.18 -6.60
N LEU A 11 18.65 3.94 -6.90
CA LEU A 11 19.65 3.61 -7.92
C LEU A 11 19.23 4.10 -9.30
N GLY A 12 17.99 3.80 -9.71
CA GLY A 12 17.46 4.29 -10.98
C GLY A 12 17.46 5.81 -11.07
N SER A 13 17.02 6.49 -10.00
CA SER A 13 16.94 7.94 -9.98
C SER A 13 18.33 8.60 -10.00
N LEU A 14 19.29 8.06 -9.25
CA LEU A 14 20.66 8.57 -9.21
C LEU A 14 21.37 8.39 -10.54
N LEU A 15 21.25 7.22 -11.17
CA LEU A 15 21.83 6.96 -12.49
C LEU A 15 21.25 7.92 -13.54
N GLY A 16 19.93 8.09 -13.54
CA GLY A 16 19.25 8.99 -14.46
C GLY A 16 19.66 10.45 -14.28
N LEU A 17 19.80 10.90 -13.03
CA LEU A 17 20.29 12.23 -12.67
C LEU A 17 21.73 12.45 -13.17
N LEU A 18 22.62 11.49 -12.93
CA LEU A 18 24.04 11.58 -13.29
C LEU A 18 24.21 11.68 -14.80
N VAL A 19 23.47 10.87 -15.56
CA VAL A 19 23.46 10.92 -17.03
C VAL A 19 22.93 12.27 -17.51
N ASN A 20 21.80 12.74 -16.98
CA ASN A 20 21.23 14.02 -17.43
C ASN A 20 22.11 15.22 -17.09
N LEU A 21 22.81 15.19 -15.96
CA LEU A 21 23.81 16.20 -15.60
C LEU A 21 25.01 16.18 -16.55
N ALA A 22 25.47 14.99 -16.97
CA ALA A 22 26.60 14.85 -17.88
C ALA A 22 26.30 15.42 -19.29
N TYR A 23 25.04 15.39 -19.73
CA TYR A 23 24.62 15.87 -21.05
C TYR A 23 23.79 17.17 -21.00
N VAL A 24 23.81 17.88 -19.87
CA VAL A 24 22.96 19.07 -19.66
C VAL A 24 23.30 20.21 -20.62
N SER A 25 24.56 20.31 -21.04
CA SER A 25 25.06 21.33 -21.97
C SER A 25 24.56 21.13 -23.41
N ASP A 26 24.22 19.90 -23.79
CA ASP A 26 24.02 19.52 -25.18
C ASP A 26 22.55 19.52 -25.59
N TYR A 27 21.64 19.51 -24.60
CA TYR A 27 20.20 19.46 -24.83
C TYR A 27 19.44 20.45 -23.94
N SER A 28 18.75 21.39 -24.59
CA SER A 28 17.95 22.42 -23.93
C SER A 28 16.72 21.90 -23.16
N LEU A 29 16.42 20.60 -23.22
CA LEU A 29 15.32 19.95 -22.47
C LEU A 29 15.81 18.97 -21.39
N SER A 30 17.13 18.75 -21.28
CA SER A 30 17.74 17.85 -20.27
C SER A 30 17.38 18.23 -18.84
N TRP A 31 17.18 19.51 -18.56
CA TRP A 31 16.76 20.02 -17.24
C TRP A 31 15.40 19.46 -16.79
N ILE A 32 14.50 19.11 -17.71
CA ILE A 32 13.23 18.45 -17.39
C ILE A 32 13.49 17.04 -16.85
N GLY A 33 14.43 16.31 -17.47
CA GLY A 33 14.90 15.02 -16.99
C GLY A 33 15.55 15.11 -15.61
N ILE A 34 16.40 16.12 -15.38
CA ILE A 34 17.01 16.38 -14.07
C ILE A 34 15.94 16.59 -13.00
N ILE A 35 14.96 17.46 -13.25
CA ILE A 35 13.87 17.72 -12.31
C ILE A 35 13.08 16.44 -12.04
N ALA A 36 12.78 15.65 -13.08
CA ALA A 36 12.08 14.39 -12.93
C ALA A 36 12.83 13.42 -12.03
N TYR A 37 14.15 13.26 -12.22
CA TYR A 37 14.96 12.37 -11.38
C TYR A 37 15.14 12.88 -9.94
N VAL A 38 15.21 14.20 -9.73
CA VAL A 38 15.18 14.77 -8.36
C VAL A 38 13.84 14.48 -7.68
N CYS A 39 12.74 14.69 -8.39
CA CYS A 39 11.41 14.39 -7.88
C CYS A 39 11.21 12.90 -7.62
N SER A 40 11.81 12.01 -8.43
CA SER A 40 11.76 10.57 -8.18
C SER A 40 12.59 10.15 -6.96
N ILE A 41 13.71 10.82 -6.65
CA ILE A 41 14.44 10.61 -5.38
C ILE A 41 13.53 10.97 -4.19
N ILE A 42 12.88 12.13 -4.24
CA ILE A 42 11.96 12.58 -3.20
C ILE A 42 10.79 11.58 -3.06
N ALA A 43 10.20 11.15 -4.17
CA ALA A 43 9.13 10.16 -4.18
C ALA A 43 9.59 8.83 -3.59
N THR A 44 10.80 8.38 -3.89
CA THR A 44 11.39 7.14 -3.35
C THR A 44 11.57 7.25 -1.83
N SER A 45 12.03 8.39 -1.32
CA SER A 45 12.13 8.66 0.13
C SER A 45 10.76 8.69 0.81
N LEU A 46 9.77 9.32 0.17
CA LEU A 46 8.40 9.34 0.66
C LEU A 46 7.74 7.96 0.63
N ALA A 47 8.20 7.04 -0.23
CA ALA A 47 7.65 5.70 -0.32
C ALA A 47 7.83 4.88 0.97
N LEU A 48 8.80 5.23 1.81
CA LEU A 48 8.97 4.61 3.13
C LEU A 48 7.90 5.05 4.14
N GLN A 49 7.42 6.29 4.03
CA GLN A 49 6.47 6.90 4.98
C GLN A 49 5.02 6.85 4.48
N LYS A 50 4.80 7.26 3.22
CA LYS A 50 3.50 7.38 2.56
C LYS A 50 3.51 6.63 1.22
N PRO A 51 3.47 5.28 1.26
CA PRO A 51 3.75 4.46 0.08
C PRO A 51 2.70 4.61 -1.03
N LYS A 52 1.47 4.98 -0.69
CA LYS A 52 0.32 4.99 -1.60
C LYS A 52 0.47 5.98 -2.76
N ASP A 53 0.88 7.20 -2.45
CA ASP A 53 1.03 8.27 -3.44
C ASP A 53 2.45 8.30 -4.01
N ALA A 54 3.44 7.99 -3.16
CA ALA A 54 4.85 7.95 -3.51
C ALA A 54 5.15 7.01 -4.68
N TYR A 55 4.59 5.79 -4.69
CA TYR A 55 4.80 4.86 -5.80
C TYR A 55 4.17 5.34 -7.11
N TRP A 56 3.09 6.13 -7.04
CA TRP A 56 2.49 6.74 -8.22
C TRP A 56 3.39 7.84 -8.78
N PHE A 57 3.94 8.69 -7.91
CA PHE A 57 4.92 9.70 -8.30
C PHE A 57 6.18 9.09 -8.90
N MET A 58 6.69 7.99 -8.35
CA MET A 58 7.84 7.27 -8.95
C MET A 58 7.56 6.86 -10.40
N ILE A 59 6.37 6.32 -10.70
CA ILE A 59 6.00 5.93 -12.06
C ILE A 59 5.93 7.16 -12.97
N VAL A 60 5.27 8.24 -12.55
CA VAL A 60 5.13 9.46 -13.35
C VAL A 60 6.49 10.06 -13.66
N PHE A 61 7.32 10.27 -12.64
CA PHE A 61 8.64 10.88 -12.83
C PHE A 61 9.59 9.95 -13.59
N GLY A 62 9.45 8.63 -13.46
CA GLY A 62 10.16 7.68 -14.30
C GLY A 62 9.76 7.78 -15.78
N ILE A 63 8.48 8.00 -16.09
CA ILE A 63 8.00 8.20 -17.47
C ILE A 63 8.49 9.54 -18.02
N VAL A 64 8.41 10.62 -17.23
CA VAL A 64 8.94 11.94 -17.63
C VAL A 64 10.45 11.85 -17.86
N GLY A 65 11.19 11.17 -16.98
CA GLY A 65 12.61 10.88 -17.16
C GLY A 65 12.90 10.11 -18.44
N LEU A 66 12.02 9.18 -18.83
CA LEU A 66 12.18 8.41 -20.08
C LEU A 66 11.93 9.27 -21.33
N LEU A 67 10.94 10.16 -21.28
CA LEU A 67 10.54 10.99 -22.42
C LEU A 67 11.50 12.15 -22.68
N PHE A 68 12.06 12.74 -21.62
CA PHE A 68 12.83 13.99 -21.71
C PHE A 68 14.33 13.79 -21.50
N SER A 69 14.78 12.57 -21.24
CA SER A 69 16.21 12.31 -21.12
C SER A 69 16.85 12.16 -22.50
N PRO A 70 17.86 12.98 -22.83
CA PRO A 70 18.56 12.89 -24.09
C PRO A 70 19.40 11.60 -24.07
N PHE A 71 19.05 10.69 -24.97
CA PHE A 71 19.82 9.53 -25.43
C PHE A 71 20.85 8.90 -24.46
N GLY A 72 20.52 7.70 -24.01
CA GLY A 72 21.47 6.75 -23.48
C GLY A 72 20.72 5.52 -22.99
N GLU A 73 21.16 4.33 -23.40
CA GLU A 73 20.64 3.06 -22.87
C GLU A 73 20.58 3.09 -21.33
N VAL A 74 21.55 3.76 -20.71
CA VAL A 74 21.63 4.00 -19.26
C VAL A 74 20.44 4.80 -18.73
N SER A 75 19.97 5.84 -19.43
CA SER A 75 18.79 6.60 -19.01
C SER A 75 17.51 5.79 -19.13
N ILE A 76 17.39 5.00 -20.19
CA ILE A 76 16.23 4.12 -20.39
C ILE A 76 16.19 3.09 -19.25
N VAL A 77 17.32 2.49 -18.93
CA VAL A 77 17.47 1.55 -17.81
C VAL A 77 17.17 2.24 -16.47
N ALA A 78 17.69 3.45 -16.26
CA ALA A 78 17.42 4.25 -15.06
C ALA A 78 15.91 4.50 -14.88
N SER A 79 15.24 5.00 -15.91
CA SER A 79 13.79 5.23 -15.92
C SER A 79 13.00 3.94 -15.71
N ALA A 80 13.40 2.85 -16.37
CA ALA A 80 12.77 1.53 -16.20
C ALA A 80 12.88 1.02 -14.77
N LEU A 81 14.04 1.19 -14.11
CA LEU A 81 14.23 0.81 -12.71
C LEU A 81 13.31 1.61 -11.77
N VAL A 82 13.16 2.91 -12.00
CA VAL A 82 12.22 3.74 -11.20
C VAL A 82 10.78 3.30 -11.41
N ILE A 83 10.36 3.06 -12.67
CA ILE A 83 9.00 2.62 -13.02
C ILE A 83 8.70 1.25 -12.41
N ILE A 84 9.60 0.28 -12.58
CA ILE A 84 9.46 -1.08 -12.03
C ILE A 84 9.38 -1.02 -10.51
N GLY A 85 10.24 -0.22 -9.87
CA GLY A 85 10.18 0.01 -8.42
C GLY A 85 8.80 0.54 -7.98
N GLY A 86 8.26 1.53 -8.70
CA GLY A 86 6.92 2.07 -8.45
C GLY A 86 5.80 1.04 -8.65
N ILE A 87 5.83 0.25 -9.72
CA ILE A 87 4.83 -0.80 -9.99
C ILE A 87 4.85 -1.88 -8.90
N ILE A 88 6.04 -2.40 -8.58
CA ILE A 88 6.22 -3.42 -7.54
C ILE A 88 5.73 -2.90 -6.19
N GLY A 89 6.07 -1.65 -5.83
CA GLY A 89 5.58 -1.00 -4.61
C GLY A 89 4.06 -0.88 -4.57
N LYS A 90 3.43 -0.53 -5.70
CA LYS A 90 1.97 -0.44 -5.82
C LYS A 90 1.27 -1.80 -5.68
N ILE A 91 1.86 -2.88 -6.20
CA ILE A 91 1.33 -4.24 -6.06
C ILE A 91 1.41 -4.67 -4.60
N ILE A 92 2.56 -4.46 -3.94
CA ILE A 92 2.76 -4.85 -2.54
C ILE A 92 1.81 -4.11 -1.60
N THR A 93 1.65 -2.79 -1.78
CA THR A 93 0.71 -1.99 -0.98
C THR A 93 -0.74 -2.39 -1.20
N ARG A 94 -1.13 -2.81 -2.41
CA ARG A 94 -2.46 -3.38 -2.65
C ARG A 94 -2.64 -4.69 -1.91
N LYS A 95 -1.63 -5.57 -1.91
CA LYS A 95 -1.68 -6.85 -1.23
C LYS A 95 -1.80 -6.69 0.29
N GLU A 96 -0.93 -5.89 0.90
CA GLU A 96 -0.97 -5.58 2.34
C GLU A 96 -2.34 -5.03 2.77
N ARG A 97 -2.93 -4.13 1.95
CA ARG A 97 -4.27 -3.60 2.21
C ARG A 97 -5.35 -4.68 2.15
N THR A 98 -5.30 -5.59 1.20
CA THR A 98 -6.30 -6.68 1.09
C THR A 98 -6.21 -7.62 2.29
N ASP A 99 -5.00 -7.91 2.76
CA ASP A 99 -4.77 -8.76 3.93
C ASP A 99 -5.29 -8.08 5.21
N GLU A 100 -5.02 -6.78 5.40
CA GLU A 100 -5.60 -5.98 6.51
C GLU A 100 -7.13 -5.94 6.46
N LEU A 101 -7.72 -5.81 5.27
CA LEU A 101 -9.17 -5.76 5.10
C LEU A 101 -9.82 -7.11 5.43
N GLN A 102 -9.19 -8.22 5.05
CA GLN A 102 -9.66 -9.56 5.41
C GLN A 102 -9.62 -9.79 6.92
N ILE A 103 -8.52 -9.40 7.59
CA ILE A 103 -8.40 -9.53 9.05
C ILE A 103 -9.45 -8.66 9.76
N SER A 104 -9.65 -7.43 9.30
CA SER A 104 -10.66 -6.53 9.85
C SER A 104 -12.08 -7.10 9.67
N LEU A 105 -12.44 -7.55 8.47
CA LEU A 105 -13.73 -8.18 8.21
C LEU A 105 -13.95 -9.43 9.06
N PHE A 106 -12.92 -10.28 9.20
CA PHE A 106 -13.00 -11.47 10.04
C PHE A 106 -13.19 -11.13 11.52
N SER A 107 -12.56 -10.05 11.99
CA SER A 107 -12.72 -9.56 13.37
C SER A 107 -14.12 -9.00 13.63
N VAL A 108 -14.68 -8.25 12.67
CA VAL A 108 -16.05 -7.72 12.73
C VAL A 108 -17.06 -8.87 12.68
N PHE A 109 -16.86 -9.82 11.77
CA PHE A 109 -17.68 -11.02 11.68
C PHE A 109 -17.64 -11.84 12.97
N LYS A 110 -16.45 -12.06 13.55
CA LYS A 110 -16.30 -12.78 14.81
C LYS A 110 -16.99 -12.05 15.96
N SER A 111 -16.86 -10.73 16.05
CA SER A 111 -17.54 -9.91 17.05
C SER A 111 -19.07 -10.01 16.93
N TRP A 112 -19.60 -9.99 15.71
CA TRP A 112 -21.02 -10.17 15.45
C TRP A 112 -21.49 -11.59 15.81
N TRP A 113 -20.74 -12.62 15.40
CA TRP A 113 -21.03 -14.01 15.69
C TRP A 113 -21.03 -14.33 17.20
N ASP A 114 -20.07 -13.76 17.93
CA ASP A 114 -19.98 -13.93 19.38
C ASP A 114 -21.06 -13.15 20.14
N ALA A 115 -21.56 -12.04 19.59
CA ALA A 115 -22.72 -11.33 20.15
C ALA A 115 -24.00 -12.17 20.01
N GLY A 116 -24.27 -12.73 18.82
CA GLY A 116 -25.45 -13.57 18.60
C GLY A 116 -25.48 -14.83 19.49
N ARG A 117 -24.32 -15.41 19.83
CA ARG A 117 -24.24 -16.53 20.79
C ARG A 117 -24.52 -16.14 22.24
N LYS A 118 -24.27 -14.88 22.62
CA LYS A 118 -24.57 -14.40 23.97
C LYS A 118 -26.07 -14.16 24.13
N ASP A 119 -26.70 -13.58 23.12
CA ASP A 119 -28.15 -13.35 23.13
C ASP A 119 -28.92 -14.68 23.19
N TYR A 120 -28.50 -15.67 22.39
CA TYR A 120 -29.09 -17.02 22.44
C TYR A 120 -28.98 -17.70 23.82
N LYS A 121 -27.89 -17.46 24.56
CA LYS A 121 -27.70 -18.04 25.89
C LYS A 121 -28.51 -17.33 26.98
N CYS A 122 -28.80 -16.04 26.82
CA CYS A 122 -29.67 -15.30 27.73
C CYS A 122 -31.13 -15.72 27.56
N GLU A 123 -31.61 -15.80 26.32
CA GLU A 123 -33.00 -16.15 26.01
C GLU A 123 -33.35 -17.57 26.52
N TYR A 124 -32.48 -18.55 26.26
CA TYR A 124 -32.66 -19.93 26.73
C TYR A 124 -32.60 -20.08 28.27
N ARG A 125 -31.93 -19.16 28.96
CA ARG A 125 -31.88 -19.15 30.43
C ARG A 125 -33.16 -18.58 31.02
N GLU A 126 -33.74 -17.55 30.40
CA GLU A 126 -35.00 -16.97 30.85
C GLU A 126 -36.18 -17.93 30.65
N GLU A 127 -36.21 -18.69 29.54
CA GLU A 127 -37.25 -19.70 29.32
C GLU A 127 -37.21 -20.81 30.37
N ARG A 128 -36.02 -21.31 30.72
CA ARG A 128 -35.89 -22.33 31.80
C ARG A 128 -36.31 -21.80 33.18
N LEU A 129 -36.01 -20.55 33.50
CA LEU A 129 -36.44 -19.96 34.77
C LEU A 129 -37.95 -19.76 34.85
N LYS A 130 -38.63 -19.52 33.72
CA LYS A 130 -40.09 -19.45 33.63
C LYS A 130 -40.73 -20.83 33.77
N GLU A 131 -40.15 -21.87 33.17
CA GLU A 131 -40.62 -23.25 33.36
C GLU A 131 -40.47 -23.74 34.81
N GLU A 132 -39.33 -23.47 35.46
CA GLU A 132 -39.11 -23.87 36.87
C GLU A 132 -40.03 -23.15 37.87
N THR A 133 -40.45 -21.91 37.57
CA THR A 133 -41.40 -21.18 38.44
C THR A 133 -42.83 -21.69 38.28
N ILE A 134 -43.23 -22.10 37.08
CA ILE A 134 -44.56 -22.67 36.82
C ILE A 134 -44.74 -24.04 37.50
N ASP A 135 -43.71 -24.88 37.54
CA ASP A 135 -43.80 -26.20 38.17
C ASP A 135 -43.82 -26.14 39.72
N ARG A 136 -43.23 -25.09 40.31
CA ARG A 136 -43.27 -24.86 41.76
C ARG A 136 -44.64 -24.45 42.26
N ASP A 137 -45.35 -23.60 41.54
CA ASP A 137 -46.71 -23.18 41.92
C ASP A 137 -47.73 -24.33 41.85
N LYS A 138 -47.52 -25.31 40.97
CA LYS A 138 -48.40 -26.48 40.86
C LYS A 138 -48.21 -27.54 41.94
N THR A 139 -47.14 -27.46 42.74
CA THR A 139 -46.85 -28.44 43.80
C THR A 139 -47.30 -27.97 45.19
N GLU A 140 -47.78 -26.72 45.32
CA GLU A 140 -48.26 -26.14 46.58
C GLU A 140 -49.80 -26.03 46.70
N GLU A 141 -50.57 -26.46 45.69
CA GLU A 141 -52.03 -26.70 45.77
C GLU A 141 -52.38 -28.17 46.05
#